data_AF-A0A954LKE1-F1
#
_entry.id   AF-A0A954LKE1-F1
#
_cell.length_a   1.000
_cell.length_b   1.000
_cell.length_c   1.000
_cell.angle_alpha   90.00
_cell.angle_beta   90.00
_cell.angle_gamma   90.00
#
_symmetry.space_group_name_H-M   'P 1'
#
loop_
_entity.id
_entity.type
_entity.pdbx_description
1 polymer ?
#
loop_
_entity_poly.entity_id
_entity_poly.type
_entity_poly.pdbx_seq_one_letter_code
_entity_poly.pdbx_strand_id
1 'polypeptide(L)'
;QVTGDDNLTSRVLLLLVKLSHANHTGNIQVADEIWDDYLEIEPHLPTLGIDGLNLVAAIRNRRAVSLTDRFLYEEALGVLLHVVSERETLLETMANLYGVPVEKLPRQQLGECLGSLGQVYAFLGTETTHLKAVECFRRAAALFQSPRDRERQLVYLGHLACDMGDAGRPLWEEAISEISKLGSDKPEFRSGEQFLLALWLKGRLVFGDKSQVRSFVQNLPPSTALLQDFSPEEQRNHPFGLIHQTIAMLFAQAWEQTPEDPLAEKALEEFELASQLMSPRAGVLKLLGHVAECRRTLFRLRVSKESKNQRKKLALQLRAVLGLLAENFSPGGWDEDEEGQATGWFGDRDPGTHCSIPERVESLLTGIRFNYW
;
A
#
# COMPACT_ATOMS: atom_id res chain seq x y z
N GLN A 1 -3.66 -44.81 5.58
CA GLN A 1 -4.60 -44.03 6.42
C GLN A 1 -3.87 -42.75 6.78
N VAL A 2 -4.30 -41.63 6.20
CA VAL A 2 -3.82 -40.30 6.59
C VAL A 2 -4.32 -40.08 8.02
N THR A 3 -3.43 -39.74 8.94
CA THR A 3 -3.81 -39.50 10.34
C THR A 3 -4.74 -38.28 10.42
N GLY A 4 -5.53 -38.15 11.49
CA GLY A 4 -6.43 -37.00 11.66
C GLY A 4 -5.70 -35.64 11.60
N ASP A 5 -4.44 -35.61 12.05
CA ASP A 5 -3.60 -34.41 12.13
C ASP A 5 -3.06 -33.96 10.76
N ASP A 6 -2.65 -34.91 9.91
CA ASP A 6 -2.24 -34.64 8.53
C ASP A 6 -3.38 -34.01 7.70
N ASN A 7 -4.63 -34.39 8.02
CA ASN A 7 -5.82 -33.83 7.39
C ASN A 7 -6.05 -32.36 7.82
N LEU A 8 -5.90 -32.04 9.11
CA LEU A 8 -6.08 -30.67 9.60
C LEU A 8 -5.04 -29.70 9.00
N THR A 9 -3.77 -30.08 9.02
CA THR A 9 -2.69 -29.26 8.43
C THR A 9 -2.93 -28.99 6.96
N SER A 10 -3.26 -30.03 6.19
CA SER A 10 -3.52 -29.91 4.75
C SER A 10 -4.73 -29.02 4.45
N ARG A 11 -5.80 -29.12 5.26
CA ARG A 11 -6.98 -28.27 5.13
C ARG A 11 -6.66 -26.80 5.34
N VAL A 12 -5.91 -26.44 6.40
CA VAL A 12 -5.57 -25.03 6.65
C VAL A 12 -4.60 -24.48 5.59
N LEU A 13 -3.63 -25.28 5.14
CA LEU A 13 -2.75 -24.87 4.03
C LEU A 13 -3.55 -24.60 2.75
N LEU A 14 -4.58 -25.40 2.46
CA LEU A 14 -5.48 -25.14 1.34
C LEU A 14 -6.26 -23.82 1.53
N LEU A 15 -6.82 -23.58 2.71
CA LEU A 15 -7.52 -22.32 3.01
C LEU A 15 -6.58 -21.11 2.89
N LEU A 16 -5.34 -21.23 3.38
CA LEU A 16 -4.31 -20.21 3.24
C LEU A 16 -4.03 -19.83 1.78
N VAL A 17 -3.84 -20.83 0.91
CA VAL A 17 -3.60 -20.61 -0.52
C VAL A 17 -4.82 -19.94 -1.17
N LYS A 18 -6.03 -20.43 -0.87
CA LYS A 18 -7.26 -19.85 -1.40
C LYS A 18 -7.46 -18.40 -0.92
N LEU A 19 -7.21 -18.12 0.36
CA LEU A 19 -7.33 -16.77 0.92
C LEU A 19 -6.31 -15.82 0.29
N SER A 20 -5.06 -16.28 0.11
CA SER A 20 -4.04 -15.50 -0.59
C SER A 20 -4.45 -15.19 -2.03
N HIS A 21 -5.06 -16.15 -2.73
CA HIS A 21 -5.56 -15.93 -4.08
C HIS A 21 -6.76 -14.97 -4.11
N ALA A 22 -7.70 -15.11 -3.18
CA ALA A 22 -8.84 -14.21 -3.03
C ALA A 22 -8.39 -12.76 -2.78
N ASN A 23 -7.42 -12.56 -1.88
CA ASN A 23 -6.84 -11.24 -1.62
C ASN A 23 -6.18 -10.67 -2.88
N HIS A 24 -5.35 -11.44 -3.59
CA HIS A 24 -4.69 -10.98 -4.81
C HIS A 24 -5.66 -10.66 -5.96
N THR A 25 -6.86 -11.25 -5.96
CA THR A 25 -7.90 -11.02 -6.98
C THR A 25 -8.97 -10.02 -6.54
N GLY A 26 -8.92 -9.54 -5.30
CA GLY A 26 -9.93 -8.65 -4.71
C GLY A 26 -11.30 -9.33 -4.51
N ASN A 27 -11.37 -10.66 -4.45
CA ASN A 27 -12.62 -11.37 -4.27
C ASN A 27 -13.01 -11.44 -2.78
N ILE A 28 -13.66 -10.38 -2.31
CA ILE A 28 -14.01 -10.17 -0.90
C ILE A 28 -14.94 -11.28 -0.38
N GLN A 29 -15.98 -11.63 -1.14
CA GLN A 29 -16.94 -12.65 -0.73
C GLN A 29 -16.26 -13.99 -0.49
N VAL A 30 -15.39 -14.42 -1.42
CA VAL A 30 -14.64 -15.67 -1.26
C VAL A 30 -13.67 -15.60 -0.07
N ALA A 31 -13.05 -14.44 0.18
CA ALA A 31 -12.18 -14.26 1.35
C ALA A 31 -12.95 -14.35 2.68
N ASP A 32 -14.19 -13.86 2.73
CA ASP A 32 -15.08 -13.98 3.89
C ASP A 32 -15.56 -15.44 4.08
N GLU A 33 -16.00 -16.12 3.02
CA GLU A 33 -16.38 -17.55 3.08
C GLU A 33 -15.23 -18.45 3.56
N ILE A 34 -14.01 -18.23 3.06
CA ILE A 34 -12.81 -18.96 3.51
C ILE A 34 -12.50 -18.68 4.98
N TRP A 35 -12.76 -17.45 5.45
CA TRP A 35 -12.53 -17.07 6.83
C TRP A 35 -13.53 -17.78 7.76
N ASP A 36 -14.79 -17.87 7.37
CA ASP A 36 -15.81 -18.61 8.12
C ASP A 36 -15.46 -20.10 8.21
N ASP A 37 -15.05 -20.72 7.09
CA ASP A 37 -14.55 -22.11 7.06
C ASP A 37 -13.35 -22.31 8.00
N TYR A 38 -12.47 -21.31 8.11
CA TYR A 38 -11.31 -21.37 9.00
C TYR A 38 -11.70 -21.32 10.48
N LEU A 39 -12.67 -20.49 10.85
CA LEU A 39 -13.10 -20.34 12.25
C LEU A 39 -13.67 -21.64 12.82
N GLU A 40 -14.23 -22.51 11.99
CA GLU A 40 -14.66 -23.86 12.40
C GLU A 40 -13.48 -24.79 12.73
N ILE A 41 -12.32 -24.57 12.11
CA ILE A 41 -11.12 -25.42 12.23
C ILE A 41 -10.19 -24.93 13.33
N GLU A 42 -10.09 -23.61 13.53
CA GLU A 42 -9.14 -22.97 14.44
C GLU A 42 -9.09 -23.58 15.85
N PRO A 43 -10.21 -23.89 16.53
CA PRO A 43 -10.19 -24.46 17.88
C PRO A 43 -9.43 -25.80 17.99
N HIS A 44 -9.23 -26.49 16.87
CA HIS A 44 -8.50 -27.75 16.80
C HIS A 44 -7.01 -27.58 16.52
N LEU A 45 -6.56 -26.42 16.02
CA LEU A 45 -5.15 -26.21 15.68
C LEU A 45 -4.19 -26.28 16.87
N PRO A 46 -4.54 -25.86 18.10
CA PRO A 46 -3.65 -26.03 19.25
C PRO A 46 -3.22 -27.47 19.52
N THR A 47 -3.99 -28.49 19.07
CA THR A 47 -3.60 -29.90 19.25
C THR A 47 -2.38 -30.29 18.40
N LEU A 48 -2.05 -29.50 17.37
CA LEU A 48 -0.87 -29.67 16.52
C LEU A 48 0.39 -29.00 17.13
N GLY A 49 0.30 -28.45 18.33
CA GLY A 49 1.40 -27.77 19.01
C GLY A 49 1.89 -26.53 18.25
N ILE A 50 3.22 -26.39 18.11
CA ILE A 50 3.84 -25.20 17.51
C ILE A 50 3.44 -24.98 16.06
N ASP A 51 3.23 -26.06 15.29
CA ASP A 51 2.85 -25.98 13.88
C ASP A 51 1.40 -25.48 13.73
N GLY A 52 0.50 -25.89 14.61
CA GLY A 52 -0.85 -25.34 14.69
C GLY A 52 -0.86 -23.85 14.95
N LEU A 53 -0.05 -23.38 15.91
CA LEU A 53 0.10 -21.96 16.22
C LEU A 53 0.74 -21.18 15.05
N ASN A 54 1.63 -21.82 14.28
CA ASN A 54 2.17 -21.27 13.03
C ASN A 54 1.11 -21.07 11.96
N LEU A 55 0.21 -22.04 11.80
CA LEU A 55 -0.90 -21.95 10.87
C LEU A 55 -1.91 -20.86 11.29
N VAL A 56 -2.25 -20.77 12.59
CA VAL A 56 -3.12 -19.71 13.13
C VAL A 56 -2.55 -18.33 12.82
N ALA A 57 -1.26 -18.12 13.09
CA ALA A 57 -0.60 -16.85 12.80
C ALA A 57 -0.59 -16.52 11.30
N ALA A 58 -0.27 -17.50 10.45
CA ALA A 58 -0.22 -17.29 9.02
C ALA A 58 -1.58 -16.86 8.44
N ILE A 59 -2.67 -17.52 8.84
CA ILE A 59 -4.00 -17.25 8.26
C ILE A 59 -4.64 -16.00 8.86
N ARG A 60 -4.47 -15.73 10.16
CA ARG A 60 -4.86 -14.45 10.78
C ARG A 60 -4.13 -13.28 10.14
N ASN A 61 -2.83 -13.42 9.84
CA ASN A 61 -2.09 -12.39 9.14
C ASN A 61 -2.67 -12.13 7.73
N ARG A 62 -3.00 -13.19 6.98
CA ARG A 62 -3.64 -13.07 5.65
C ARG A 62 -5.05 -12.46 5.72
N ARG A 63 -5.82 -12.76 6.77
CA ARG A 63 -7.11 -12.13 7.03
C ARG A 63 -6.93 -10.64 7.29
N ALA A 64 -5.96 -10.27 8.13
CA ALA A 64 -5.69 -8.86 8.42
C ALA A 64 -5.27 -8.06 7.18
N VAL A 65 -4.49 -8.65 6.27
CA VAL A 65 -4.20 -8.05 4.96
C VAL A 65 -5.49 -7.80 4.17
N SER A 66 -6.37 -8.80 4.07
CA SER A 66 -7.68 -8.65 3.40
C SER A 66 -8.54 -7.53 3.98
N LEU A 67 -8.58 -7.44 5.31
CA LEU A 67 -9.30 -6.38 6.03
C LEU A 67 -8.68 -5.00 5.77
N THR A 68 -7.34 -4.93 5.73
CA THR A 68 -6.60 -3.70 5.45
C THR A 68 -6.87 -3.19 4.02
N ASP A 69 -6.92 -4.09 3.04
CA ASP A 69 -7.27 -3.77 1.64
C ASP A 69 -8.70 -3.21 1.51
N ARG A 70 -9.56 -3.52 2.48
CA ARG A 70 -10.96 -3.05 2.59
C ARG A 70 -11.13 -1.84 3.51
N PHE A 71 -10.04 -1.25 4.01
CA PHE A 71 -10.04 -0.14 4.96
C PHE A 71 -10.70 -0.49 6.32
N LEU A 72 -10.82 -1.77 6.65
CA LEU A 72 -11.33 -2.25 7.94
C LEU A 72 -10.17 -2.31 8.96
N TYR A 73 -9.55 -1.16 9.19
CA TYR A 73 -8.31 -1.06 9.98
C TYR A 73 -8.50 -1.46 11.44
N GLU A 74 -9.63 -1.14 12.05
CA GLU A 74 -9.92 -1.51 13.45
C GLU A 74 -10.03 -3.03 13.62
N GLU A 75 -10.72 -3.71 12.69
CA GLU A 75 -10.82 -5.17 12.68
C GLU A 75 -9.46 -5.83 12.41
N ALA A 76 -8.70 -5.29 11.44
CA ALA A 76 -7.35 -5.77 11.15
C ALA A 76 -6.42 -5.62 12.37
N LEU A 77 -6.49 -4.49 13.08
CA LEU A 77 -5.77 -4.28 14.34
C LEU A 77 -6.18 -5.31 15.40
N GLY A 78 -7.48 -5.56 15.58
CA GLY A 78 -7.97 -6.55 16.53
C GLY A 78 -7.40 -7.95 16.27
N VAL A 79 -7.41 -8.38 15.00
CA VAL A 79 -6.83 -9.68 14.59
C VAL A 79 -5.33 -9.73 14.84
N LEU A 80 -4.59 -8.68 14.45
CA LEU A 80 -3.13 -8.65 14.52
C LEU A 80 -2.60 -8.49 15.95
N LEU A 81 -3.20 -7.63 16.77
CA LEU A 81 -2.80 -7.41 18.15
C LEU A 81 -2.99 -8.69 18.98
N HIS A 82 -4.12 -9.38 18.78
CA HIS A 82 -4.37 -10.66 19.44
C HIS A 82 -3.29 -11.68 19.08
N VAL A 83 -3.03 -11.90 17.78
CA VAL A 83 -2.09 -12.94 17.36
C VAL A 83 -0.63 -12.60 17.69
N VAL A 84 -0.24 -11.33 17.66
CA VAL A 84 1.10 -10.89 18.10
C VAL A 84 1.27 -11.15 19.59
N SER A 85 0.29 -10.76 20.42
CA SER A 85 0.35 -10.95 21.87
C SER A 85 0.43 -12.43 22.27
N GLU A 86 -0.36 -13.31 21.63
CA GLU A 86 -0.30 -14.75 21.89
C GLU A 86 1.06 -15.34 21.50
N ARG A 87 1.63 -14.89 20.38
CA ARG A 87 2.93 -15.38 19.90
C ARG A 87 4.09 -14.92 20.77
N GLU A 88 4.08 -13.68 21.24
CA GLU A 88 5.07 -13.18 22.19
C GLU A 88 5.05 -14.03 23.47
N THR A 89 3.86 -14.22 24.05
CA THR A 89 3.66 -15.02 25.26
C THR A 89 4.13 -16.47 25.08
N LEU A 90 3.83 -17.07 23.93
CA LEU A 90 4.27 -18.42 23.60
C LEU A 90 5.80 -18.53 23.54
N LEU A 91 6.45 -17.59 22.84
CA LEU A 91 7.90 -17.59 22.69
C LEU A 91 8.60 -17.41 24.03
N GLU A 92 8.10 -16.53 24.90
CA GLU A 92 8.60 -16.37 26.27
C GLU A 92 8.44 -17.66 27.09
N THR A 93 7.28 -18.29 27.00
CA THR A 93 7.00 -19.55 27.71
C THR A 93 7.94 -20.66 27.25
N MET A 94 8.14 -20.81 25.94
CA MET A 94 9.07 -21.77 25.37
C MET A 94 10.52 -21.49 25.77
N ALA A 95 10.94 -20.23 25.72
CA ALA A 95 12.29 -19.81 26.12
C ALA A 95 12.59 -20.21 27.57
N ASN A 96 11.64 -19.93 28.47
CA ASN A 96 11.72 -20.33 29.88
C ASN A 96 11.73 -21.85 30.06
N LEU A 97 10.84 -22.57 29.37
CA LEU A 97 10.72 -24.02 29.48
C LEU A 97 12.01 -24.74 29.04
N TYR A 98 12.62 -24.27 27.95
CA TYR A 98 13.80 -24.91 27.37
C TYR A 98 15.13 -24.31 27.85
N GLY A 99 15.11 -23.27 28.68
CA GLY A 99 16.31 -22.57 29.13
C GLY A 99 17.13 -21.96 27.99
N VAL A 100 16.45 -21.54 26.91
CA VAL A 100 17.08 -20.92 25.73
C VAL A 100 16.61 -19.48 25.59
N PRO A 101 17.45 -18.54 25.12
CA PRO A 101 17.01 -17.20 24.80
C PRO A 101 15.94 -17.19 23.70
N VAL A 102 14.96 -16.28 23.79
CA VAL A 102 13.85 -16.13 22.82
C VAL A 102 14.39 -15.96 21.39
N GLU A 103 15.55 -15.33 21.22
CA GLU A 103 16.17 -15.07 19.92
C GLU A 103 16.59 -16.35 19.17
N LYS A 104 16.71 -17.48 19.87
CA LYS A 104 17.02 -18.78 19.28
C LYS A 104 15.78 -19.56 18.84
N LEU A 105 14.57 -19.06 19.09
CA LEU A 105 13.32 -19.71 18.73
C LEU A 105 12.82 -19.29 17.34
N PRO A 106 12.01 -20.13 16.66
CA PRO A 106 11.36 -19.77 15.39
C PRO A 106 10.43 -18.58 15.56
N ARG A 107 10.77 -17.45 14.92
CA ARG A 107 10.11 -16.16 15.13
C ARG A 107 9.69 -15.46 13.84
N GLN A 108 9.73 -16.19 12.72
CA GLN A 108 9.42 -15.65 11.39
C GLN A 108 7.96 -15.15 11.31
N GLN A 109 6.99 -15.96 11.75
CA GLN A 109 5.58 -15.60 11.69
C GLN A 109 5.24 -14.38 12.55
N LEU A 110 5.93 -14.21 13.69
CA LEU A 110 5.81 -13.00 14.51
C LEU A 110 6.31 -11.77 13.74
N GLY A 111 7.45 -11.89 13.05
CA GLY A 111 7.96 -10.83 12.17
C GLY A 111 6.98 -10.47 11.05
N GLU A 112 6.34 -11.45 10.43
CA GLU A 112 5.31 -11.24 9.39
C GLU A 112 4.09 -10.51 9.96
N CYS A 113 3.58 -10.92 11.12
CA CYS A 113 2.44 -10.27 11.77
C CYS A 113 2.77 -8.83 12.22
N LEU A 114 3.96 -8.60 12.77
CA LEU A 114 4.43 -7.26 13.13
C LEU A 114 4.58 -6.37 11.90
N GLY A 115 5.11 -6.89 10.80
CA GLY A 115 5.20 -6.16 9.54
C GLY A 115 3.83 -5.73 9.03
N SER A 116 2.83 -6.62 9.06
CA SER A 116 1.45 -6.28 8.69
C SER A 116 0.81 -5.30 9.68
N LEU A 117 1.04 -5.46 10.99
CA LEU A 117 0.56 -4.53 12.02
C LEU A 117 1.13 -3.12 11.81
N GLY A 118 2.41 -3.03 11.44
CA GLY A 118 3.05 -1.77 11.07
C GLY A 118 2.37 -1.09 9.89
N GLN A 119 1.97 -1.86 8.87
CA GLN A 119 1.23 -1.32 7.72
C GLN A 119 -0.15 -0.78 8.14
N VAL A 120 -0.90 -1.49 8.96
CA VAL A 120 -2.21 -0.99 9.46
C VAL A 120 -2.04 0.33 10.21
N TYR A 121 -1.05 0.42 11.09
CA TYR A 121 -0.75 1.67 11.78
C TYR A 121 -0.30 2.80 10.85
N ALA A 122 0.47 2.49 9.79
CA ALA A 122 0.85 3.46 8.78
C ALA A 122 -0.37 4.00 8.02
N PHE A 123 -1.34 3.14 7.69
CA PHE A 123 -2.58 3.55 7.01
C PHE A 123 -3.48 4.46 7.86
N LEU A 124 -3.55 4.22 9.18
CA LEU A 124 -4.31 5.09 10.09
C LEU A 124 -3.77 6.52 10.14
N GLY A 125 -2.47 6.72 9.87
CA GLY A 125 -1.96 8.01 9.42
C GLY A 125 -1.84 9.13 10.47
N THR A 126 -2.02 8.82 11.77
CA THR A 126 -1.85 9.77 12.88
C THR A 126 -0.41 9.75 13.39
N GLU A 127 0.03 10.81 14.08
CA GLU A 127 1.37 10.85 14.69
C GLU A 127 1.62 9.65 15.62
N THR A 128 0.65 9.32 16.48
CA THR A 128 0.73 8.18 17.38
C THR A 128 0.82 6.85 16.63
N THR A 129 0.02 6.66 15.58
CA THR A 129 0.06 5.41 14.80
C THR A 129 1.31 5.33 13.94
N HIS A 130 1.85 6.43 13.43
CA HIS A 130 3.14 6.43 12.75
C HIS A 130 4.27 5.93 13.66
N LEU A 131 4.34 6.38 14.92
CA LEU A 131 5.33 5.89 15.89
C LEU A 131 5.20 4.38 16.14
N LYS A 132 3.96 3.89 16.27
CA LYS A 132 3.69 2.45 16.40
C LYS A 132 4.08 1.66 15.15
N ALA A 133 3.86 2.23 13.96
CA ALA A 133 4.27 1.62 12.70
C ALA A 133 5.79 1.46 12.62
N VAL A 134 6.54 2.52 12.97
CA VAL A 134 8.01 2.48 13.05
C VAL A 134 8.49 1.39 14.01
N GLU A 135 7.90 1.32 15.20
CA GLU A 135 8.23 0.28 16.18
C GLU A 135 7.99 -1.12 15.60
N CYS A 136 6.82 -1.34 15.00
CA CYS A 136 6.45 -2.63 14.41
C CYS A 136 7.42 -3.05 13.31
N PHE A 137 7.77 -2.16 12.37
CA PHE A 137 8.70 -2.47 11.28
C PHE A 137 10.11 -2.77 11.79
N ARG A 138 10.62 -2.01 12.77
CA ARG A 138 11.94 -2.27 13.36
C ARG A 138 11.98 -3.59 14.12
N ARG A 139 10.92 -3.89 14.89
CA ARG A 139 10.79 -5.18 15.59
C ARG A 139 10.69 -6.33 14.59
N ALA A 140 9.88 -6.19 13.53
CA ALA A 140 9.80 -7.18 12.46
C ALA A 140 11.16 -7.44 11.80
N ALA A 141 11.90 -6.38 11.45
CA ALA A 141 13.23 -6.48 10.86
C ALA A 141 14.22 -7.23 11.76
N ALA A 142 14.17 -7.00 13.07
CA ALA A 142 15.02 -7.71 14.03
C ALA A 142 14.73 -9.22 14.14
N LEU A 143 13.52 -9.65 13.76
CA LEU A 143 13.09 -11.04 13.81
C LEU A 143 13.45 -11.82 12.53
N PHE A 144 13.51 -11.14 11.37
CA PHE A 144 13.81 -11.77 10.09
C PHE A 144 15.29 -12.13 9.93
N GLN A 145 15.57 -13.38 9.57
CA GLN A 145 16.92 -13.83 9.23
C GLN A 145 17.28 -13.49 7.77
N SER A 146 16.29 -13.63 6.88
CA SER A 146 16.39 -13.32 5.45
C SER A 146 16.74 -11.84 5.25
N PRO A 147 17.85 -11.51 4.55
CA PRO A 147 18.18 -10.13 4.19
C PRO A 147 17.06 -9.45 3.39
N ARG A 148 16.36 -10.21 2.53
CA ARG A 148 15.26 -9.69 1.70
C ARG A 148 14.05 -9.27 2.53
N ASP A 149 13.71 -10.02 3.57
CA ASP A 149 12.56 -9.68 4.42
C ASP A 149 12.87 -8.49 5.34
N ARG A 150 14.13 -8.36 5.76
CA ARG A 150 14.64 -7.16 6.45
C ARG A 150 14.60 -5.93 5.57
N GLU A 151 15.10 -6.04 4.34
CA GLU A 151 15.04 -4.96 3.35
C GLU A 151 13.59 -4.53 3.08
N ARG A 152 12.65 -5.48 3.01
CA ARG A 152 11.22 -5.16 2.86
C ARG A 152 10.70 -4.27 4.01
N GLN A 153 11.12 -4.50 5.26
CA GLN A 153 10.71 -3.64 6.37
C GLN A 153 11.30 -2.23 6.25
N LEU A 154 12.54 -2.10 5.76
CA LEU A 154 13.16 -0.80 5.47
C LEU A 154 12.43 -0.08 4.33
N VAL A 155 11.95 -0.81 3.32
CA VAL A 155 11.09 -0.25 2.26
C VAL A 155 9.79 0.29 2.85
N TYR A 156 9.13 -0.45 3.74
CA TYR A 156 7.93 0.04 4.44
C TYR A 156 8.21 1.29 5.29
N LEU A 157 9.34 1.34 6.00
CA LEU A 157 9.78 2.53 6.73
C LEU A 157 10.00 3.72 5.80
N GLY A 158 10.61 3.52 4.63
CA GLY A 158 10.78 4.58 3.63
C GLY A 158 9.44 5.09 3.08
N HIS A 159 8.47 4.22 2.84
CA HIS A 159 7.13 4.63 2.41
C HIS A 159 6.39 5.42 3.49
N LEU A 160 6.48 4.97 4.74
CA LEU A 160 5.95 5.69 5.91
C LEU A 160 6.61 7.06 6.07
N ALA A 161 7.93 7.15 5.89
CA ALA A 161 8.64 8.42 5.89
C ALA A 161 8.03 9.39 4.87
N CYS A 162 7.79 8.92 3.64
CA CYS A 162 7.16 9.73 2.60
C CYS A 162 5.73 10.18 2.98
N ASP A 163 4.96 9.37 3.70
CA ASP A 163 3.60 9.72 4.14
C ASP A 163 3.59 10.74 5.28
N MET A 164 4.61 10.73 6.11
CA MET A 164 4.82 11.69 7.19
C MET A 164 5.29 13.05 6.68
N GLY A 165 5.65 13.17 5.40
CA GLY A 165 6.22 14.39 4.82
C GLY A 165 7.50 14.80 5.54
N ASP A 166 7.68 16.09 5.81
CA ASP A 166 8.90 16.60 6.45
C ASP A 166 9.19 15.98 7.83
N ALA A 167 8.16 15.59 8.60
CA ALA A 167 8.35 14.89 9.87
C ALA A 167 9.00 13.50 9.70
N GLY A 168 8.87 12.90 8.52
CA GLY A 168 9.47 11.62 8.15
C GLY A 168 10.92 11.73 7.64
N ARG A 169 11.48 12.93 7.48
CA ARG A 169 12.83 13.10 6.90
C ARG A 169 13.92 12.27 7.60
N PRO A 170 13.98 12.17 8.94
CA PRO A 170 14.96 11.31 9.61
C PRO A 170 14.82 9.83 9.25
N LEU A 171 13.59 9.34 9.07
CA LEU A 171 13.34 7.95 8.65
C LEU A 171 13.72 7.73 7.18
N TRP A 172 13.53 8.73 6.34
CA TRP A 172 14.00 8.70 4.96
C TRP A 172 15.53 8.64 4.89
N GLU A 173 16.22 9.42 5.72
CA GLU A 173 17.68 9.41 5.84
C GLU A 173 18.22 8.04 6.32
N GLU A 174 17.54 7.39 7.25
CA GLU A 174 17.82 5.99 7.65
C GLU A 174 17.61 5.03 6.47
N ALA A 175 16.50 5.15 5.73
CA ALA A 175 16.19 4.26 4.61
C ALA A 175 17.24 4.38 3.48
N ILE A 176 17.71 5.59 3.16
CA ILE A 176 18.75 5.78 2.13
C ILE A 176 20.13 5.30 2.59
N SER A 177 20.44 5.33 3.90
CA SER A 177 21.72 4.83 4.41
C SER A 177 21.79 3.31 4.40
N GLU A 178 20.67 2.65 4.68
CA GLU A 178 20.57 1.19 4.71
C GLU A 178 20.32 0.58 3.30
N ILE A 179 19.57 1.29 2.45
CA ILE A 179 19.28 0.85 1.07
C ILE A 179 20.01 1.79 0.09
N SER A 180 21.27 1.46 -0.21
CA SER A 180 22.16 2.28 -1.04
C SER A 180 21.57 2.71 -2.40
N LYS A 181 20.71 1.87 -3.01
CA LYS A 181 20.01 2.21 -4.26
C LYS A 181 19.14 3.46 -4.13
N LEU A 182 18.50 3.69 -2.99
CA LEU A 182 17.63 4.86 -2.78
C LEU A 182 18.43 6.17 -2.71
N GLY A 183 19.69 6.10 -2.28
CA GLY A 183 20.61 7.24 -2.26
C GLY A 183 21.22 7.57 -3.62
N SER A 184 21.17 6.65 -4.59
CA SER A 184 21.79 6.83 -5.90
C SER A 184 21.01 7.79 -6.80
N ASP A 185 21.72 8.59 -7.60
CA ASP A 185 21.13 9.41 -8.66
C ASP A 185 20.76 8.59 -9.90
N LYS A 186 21.41 7.43 -10.09
CA LYS A 186 21.20 6.53 -11.23
C LYS A 186 21.21 5.07 -10.77
N PRO A 187 20.22 4.65 -9.95
CA PRO A 187 20.09 3.25 -9.56
C PRO A 187 19.70 2.39 -10.76
N GLU A 188 20.17 1.14 -10.76
CA GLU A 188 19.67 0.09 -11.64
C GLU A 188 18.66 -0.77 -10.87
N PHE A 189 17.46 -0.89 -11.42
CA PHE A 189 16.40 -1.74 -10.88
C PHE A 189 16.13 -2.89 -11.84
N ARG A 190 15.97 -4.09 -11.28
CA ARG A 190 15.74 -5.33 -12.03
C ARG A 190 14.39 -5.92 -11.69
N SER A 191 13.96 -6.93 -12.46
CA SER A 191 12.81 -7.78 -12.13
C SER A 191 12.79 -8.15 -10.63
N GLY A 192 11.66 -7.88 -9.97
CA GLY A 192 11.47 -8.05 -8.52
C GLY A 192 11.77 -6.82 -7.66
N GLU A 193 12.36 -5.75 -8.20
CA GLU A 193 12.73 -4.53 -7.48
C GLU A 193 11.82 -3.32 -7.78
N GLN A 194 10.67 -3.56 -8.42
CA GLN A 194 9.70 -2.50 -8.75
C GLN A 194 9.26 -1.66 -7.54
N PHE A 195 9.26 -2.25 -6.33
CA PHE A 195 8.96 -1.56 -5.07
C PHE A 195 10.05 -0.54 -4.70
N LEU A 196 11.32 -0.88 -4.93
CA LEU A 196 12.45 0.02 -4.70
C LEU A 196 12.44 1.18 -5.71
N LEU A 197 12.11 0.90 -6.98
CA LEU A 197 11.92 1.94 -7.99
C LEU A 197 10.81 2.92 -7.58
N ALA A 198 9.67 2.39 -7.14
CA ALA A 198 8.55 3.22 -6.71
C ALA A 198 8.91 4.06 -5.48
N LEU A 199 9.59 3.48 -4.48
CA LEU A 199 10.07 4.20 -3.30
C LEU A 199 11.09 5.28 -3.65
N TRP A 200 12.04 4.99 -4.55
CA TRP A 200 13.05 5.95 -5.00
C TRP A 200 12.39 7.18 -5.66
N LEU A 201 11.44 6.97 -6.57
CA LEU A 201 10.68 8.06 -7.20
C LEU A 201 9.86 8.85 -6.17
N LYS A 202 9.15 8.14 -5.26
CA LYS A 202 8.33 8.78 -4.23
C LYS A 202 9.17 9.63 -3.28
N GLY A 203 10.36 9.15 -2.88
CA GLY A 203 11.27 9.90 -2.04
C GLY A 203 11.76 11.19 -2.69
N ARG A 204 12.06 11.16 -4.00
CA ARG A 204 12.40 12.38 -4.77
C ARG A 204 11.24 13.36 -4.83
N LEU A 205 10.01 12.85 -5.01
CA LEU A 205 8.80 13.66 -5.05
C LEU A 205 8.52 14.37 -3.72
N VAL A 206 8.69 13.66 -2.59
CA VAL A 206 8.35 14.17 -1.26
C VAL A 206 9.47 15.00 -0.64
N PHE A 207 10.71 14.52 -0.68
CA PHE A 207 11.82 15.12 0.06
C PHE A 207 12.74 15.99 -0.78
N GLY A 208 12.64 15.91 -2.11
CA GLY A 208 13.39 16.74 -3.03
C GLY A 208 12.91 18.19 -2.94
N ASP A 209 13.86 19.12 -2.78
CA ASP A 209 13.52 20.52 -2.97
C ASP A 209 13.14 20.81 -4.43
N LYS A 210 12.54 21.96 -4.65
CA LYS A 210 12.08 22.39 -5.97
C LYS A 210 13.17 22.25 -7.06
N SER A 211 14.38 22.74 -6.78
CA SER A 211 15.51 22.69 -7.72
C SER A 211 16.03 21.27 -7.96
N GLN A 212 16.05 20.44 -6.93
CA GLN A 212 16.42 19.03 -7.00
C GLN A 212 15.44 18.23 -7.85
N VAL A 213 14.13 18.40 -7.66
CA VAL A 213 13.10 17.74 -8.47
C VAL A 213 13.24 18.12 -9.94
N ARG A 214 13.51 19.39 -10.23
CA ARG A 214 13.74 19.84 -11.62
C ARG A 214 14.97 19.17 -12.23
N SER A 215 16.11 19.23 -11.54
CA SER A 215 17.34 18.61 -12.02
C SER A 215 17.16 17.11 -12.24
N PHE A 216 16.43 16.46 -11.33
CA PHE A 216 16.08 15.06 -11.41
C PHE A 216 15.28 14.73 -12.68
N VAL A 217 14.15 15.40 -12.93
CA VAL A 217 13.31 15.08 -14.12
C VAL A 217 13.97 15.42 -15.45
N GLN A 218 14.91 16.37 -15.48
CA GLN A 218 15.70 16.68 -16.67
C GLN A 218 16.69 15.56 -17.02
N ASN A 219 17.14 14.80 -16.01
CA ASN A 219 18.07 13.68 -16.16
C ASN A 219 17.37 12.32 -16.09
N LEU A 220 16.07 12.28 -15.79
CA LEU A 220 15.28 11.06 -15.72
C LEU A 220 15.19 10.44 -17.14
N PRO A 221 15.63 9.18 -17.32
CA PRO A 221 15.48 8.52 -18.61
C PRO A 221 13.98 8.39 -18.96
N PRO A 222 13.63 8.32 -20.26
CA PRO A 222 12.26 8.00 -20.66
C PRO A 222 11.79 6.72 -19.96
N SER A 223 10.50 6.64 -19.64
CA SER A 223 9.94 5.49 -18.93
C SER A 223 10.22 4.16 -19.64
N THR A 224 10.29 4.13 -20.97
CA THR A 224 10.68 2.94 -21.74
C THR A 224 12.09 2.42 -21.41
N ALA A 225 13.04 3.33 -21.16
CA ALA A 225 14.41 2.98 -20.77
C ALA A 225 14.49 2.67 -19.26
N LEU A 226 13.76 3.41 -18.42
CA LEU A 226 13.71 3.18 -16.97
C LEU A 226 13.16 1.78 -16.63
N LEU A 227 12.22 1.29 -17.45
CA LEU A 227 11.51 0.04 -17.20
C LEU A 227 12.01 -1.13 -18.07
N GLN A 228 13.11 -0.95 -18.81
CA GLN A 228 13.59 -1.92 -19.81
C GLN A 228 13.93 -3.30 -19.23
N ASP A 229 14.34 -3.36 -17.96
CA ASP A 229 14.74 -4.58 -17.27
C ASP A 229 13.57 -5.34 -16.62
N PHE A 230 12.34 -4.82 -16.79
CA PHE A 230 11.11 -5.49 -16.38
C PHE A 230 10.41 -6.06 -17.61
N SER A 231 9.94 -7.31 -17.52
CA SER A 231 9.20 -7.95 -18.61
C SER A 231 7.89 -7.20 -18.90
N PRO A 232 7.36 -7.26 -20.14
CA PRO A 232 6.06 -6.70 -20.46
C PRO A 232 4.91 -7.26 -19.61
N GLU A 233 5.06 -8.47 -19.07
CA GLU A 233 4.10 -9.04 -18.15
C GLU A 233 4.14 -8.36 -16.78
N GLU A 234 5.34 -8.15 -16.21
CA GLU A 234 5.52 -7.42 -14.96
C GLU A 234 5.01 -5.98 -15.08
N GLN A 235 5.34 -5.30 -16.17
CA GLN A 235 4.94 -3.91 -16.42
C GLN A 235 3.41 -3.73 -16.50
N ARG A 236 2.66 -4.79 -16.84
CA ARG A 236 1.20 -4.77 -16.83
C ARG A 236 0.60 -4.94 -15.44
N ASN A 237 1.39 -5.39 -14.47
CA ASN A 237 0.93 -5.68 -13.12
C ASN A 237 1.24 -4.51 -12.17
N HIS A 238 0.62 -4.53 -10.99
CA HIS A 238 0.96 -3.59 -9.93
C HIS A 238 2.43 -3.78 -9.51
N PRO A 239 3.22 -2.70 -9.26
CA PRO A 239 2.84 -1.29 -9.04
C PRO A 239 3.09 -0.33 -10.22
N PHE A 240 3.26 -0.79 -11.46
CA PHE A 240 3.75 0.09 -12.55
C PHE A 240 2.84 1.28 -12.88
N GLY A 241 1.52 1.15 -12.74
CA GLY A 241 0.61 2.28 -12.84
C GLY A 241 0.91 3.39 -11.81
N LEU A 242 1.27 3.02 -10.58
CA LEU A 242 1.67 3.95 -9.53
C LEU A 242 3.04 4.59 -9.81
N ILE A 243 3.97 3.84 -10.41
CA ILE A 243 5.27 4.35 -10.87
C ILE A 243 5.06 5.47 -11.89
N HIS A 244 4.30 5.21 -12.95
CA HIS A 244 3.96 6.23 -13.96
C HIS A 244 3.26 7.44 -13.35
N GLN A 245 2.36 7.21 -12.39
CA GLN A 245 1.67 8.31 -11.72
C GLN A 245 2.62 9.18 -10.88
N THR A 246 3.62 8.57 -10.23
CA THR A 246 4.65 9.27 -9.46
C THR A 246 5.57 10.08 -10.39
N ILE A 247 5.96 9.51 -11.54
CA ILE A 247 6.71 10.21 -12.59
C ILE A 247 5.91 11.42 -13.10
N ALA A 248 4.62 11.25 -13.36
CA ALA A 248 3.74 12.34 -13.79
C ALA A 248 3.70 13.49 -12.77
N MET A 249 3.63 13.16 -11.48
CA MET A 249 3.64 14.15 -10.40
C MET A 249 4.97 14.88 -10.28
N LEU A 250 6.10 14.20 -10.49
CA LEU A 250 7.42 14.83 -10.54
C LEU A 250 7.52 15.83 -11.70
N PHE A 251 7.05 15.48 -12.89
CA PHE A 251 6.99 16.41 -14.03
C PHE A 251 6.06 17.59 -13.76
N ALA A 252 4.88 17.34 -13.17
CA ALA A 252 3.95 18.39 -12.79
C ALA A 252 4.56 19.38 -11.79
N GLN A 253 5.24 18.89 -10.75
CA GLN A 253 5.93 19.71 -9.75
C GLN A 253 7.10 20.50 -10.35
N ALA A 254 7.83 19.94 -11.32
CA ALA A 254 8.86 20.67 -12.04
C ALA A 254 8.27 21.77 -12.95
N TRP A 255 7.16 21.49 -13.64
CA TRP A 255 6.43 22.46 -14.46
C TRP A 255 5.90 23.64 -13.64
N GLU A 256 5.35 23.39 -12.44
CA GLU A 256 4.84 24.46 -11.57
C GLU A 256 5.91 25.50 -11.19
N GLN A 257 7.19 25.12 -11.23
CA GLN A 257 8.31 26.02 -10.95
C GLN A 257 8.75 26.83 -12.17
N THR A 258 8.70 26.22 -13.35
CA THR A 258 9.06 26.85 -14.61
C THR A 258 8.17 26.29 -15.70
N PRO A 259 7.05 26.97 -15.97
CA PRO A 259 6.05 26.50 -16.92
C PRO A 259 6.66 26.40 -18.33
N GLU A 260 7.06 25.18 -18.68
CA GLU A 260 7.61 24.81 -19.99
C GLU A 260 6.71 23.73 -20.60
N ASP A 261 6.23 23.96 -21.82
CA ASP A 261 5.30 23.04 -22.51
C ASP A 261 5.77 21.57 -22.52
N PRO A 262 7.06 21.25 -22.75
CA PRO A 262 7.52 19.86 -22.74
C PRO A 262 7.36 19.13 -21.40
N LEU A 263 7.43 19.85 -20.26
CA LEU A 263 7.22 19.23 -18.94
C LEU A 263 5.72 18.94 -18.71
N ALA A 264 4.85 19.84 -19.17
CA ALA A 264 3.41 19.63 -19.08
C ALA A 264 2.95 18.45 -19.94
N GLU A 265 3.47 18.33 -21.17
CA GLU A 265 3.16 17.21 -22.07
C GLU A 265 3.58 15.87 -21.44
N LYS A 266 4.82 15.78 -20.94
CA LYS A 266 5.30 14.56 -20.25
C LYS A 266 4.45 14.19 -19.04
N ALA A 267 4.07 15.15 -18.20
CA ALA A 267 3.18 14.87 -17.08
C ALA A 267 1.82 14.30 -17.55
N LEU A 268 1.24 14.87 -18.61
CA LEU A 268 -0.05 14.43 -19.15
C LEU A 268 0.02 13.04 -19.81
N GLU A 269 1.14 12.69 -20.45
CA GLU A 269 1.41 11.37 -21.03
C GLU A 269 1.56 10.32 -19.92
N GLU A 270 2.35 10.60 -18.89
CA GLU A 270 2.59 9.68 -17.78
C GLU A 270 1.32 9.42 -16.96
N PHE A 271 0.48 10.44 -16.73
CA PHE A 271 -0.84 10.20 -16.12
C PHE A 271 -1.77 9.34 -16.99
N GLU A 272 -1.69 9.47 -18.32
CA GLU A 272 -2.48 8.66 -19.23
C GLU A 272 -2.03 7.20 -19.20
N LEU A 273 -0.71 6.94 -19.24
CA LEU A 273 -0.14 5.60 -19.09
C LEU A 273 -0.53 4.97 -17.75
N ALA A 274 -0.44 5.73 -16.65
CA ALA A 274 -0.89 5.29 -15.34
C ALA A 274 -2.36 4.85 -15.35
N SER A 275 -3.25 5.64 -15.96
CA SER A 275 -4.66 5.26 -16.09
C SER A 275 -4.84 4.00 -16.94
N GLN A 276 -4.18 3.91 -18.10
CA GLN A 276 -4.33 2.78 -19.02
C GLN A 276 -3.86 1.46 -18.42
N LEU A 277 -2.83 1.47 -17.58
CA LEU A 277 -2.32 0.27 -16.92
C LEU A 277 -3.25 -0.22 -15.80
N MET A 278 -3.99 0.68 -15.15
CA MET A 278 -4.79 0.36 -13.97
C MET A 278 -6.29 0.21 -14.26
N SER A 279 -6.84 0.97 -15.22
CA SER A 279 -8.26 1.00 -15.56
C SER A 279 -8.87 -0.32 -16.06
N PRO A 280 -8.16 -1.19 -16.82
CA PRO A 280 -8.70 -2.48 -17.25
C PRO A 280 -8.88 -3.50 -16.11
N ARG A 281 -8.39 -3.19 -14.91
CA ARG A 281 -8.44 -4.08 -13.75
C ARG A 281 -9.75 -3.86 -12.96
N ALA A 282 -10.05 -4.78 -12.04
CA ALA A 282 -11.16 -4.64 -11.11
C ALA A 282 -10.69 -4.04 -9.77
N GLY A 283 -11.64 -3.68 -8.90
CA GLY A 283 -11.34 -3.28 -7.53
C GLY A 283 -10.55 -1.98 -7.40
N VAL A 284 -9.64 -1.98 -6.43
CA VAL A 284 -8.79 -0.84 -6.07
C VAL A 284 -7.94 -0.35 -7.25
N LEU A 285 -7.44 -1.24 -8.11
CA LEU A 285 -6.66 -0.81 -9.28
C LEU A 285 -7.50 0.02 -10.25
N LYS A 286 -8.77 -0.35 -10.48
CA LYS A 286 -9.67 0.44 -11.32
C LYS A 286 -9.85 1.86 -10.79
N LEU A 287 -10.07 1.96 -9.47
CA LEU A 287 -10.16 3.23 -8.76
C LEU A 287 -8.89 4.06 -8.96
N LEU A 288 -7.71 3.47 -8.77
CA LEU A 288 -6.43 4.15 -8.97
C LEU A 288 -6.23 4.64 -10.42
N GLY A 289 -6.75 3.89 -11.40
CA GLY A 289 -6.83 4.34 -12.80
C GLY A 289 -7.64 5.63 -12.93
N HIS A 290 -8.86 5.68 -12.40
CA HIS A 290 -9.70 6.88 -12.39
C HIS A 290 -9.08 8.05 -11.61
N VAL A 291 -8.34 7.75 -10.54
CA VAL A 291 -7.58 8.75 -9.78
C VAL A 291 -6.47 9.36 -10.64
N ALA A 292 -5.73 8.54 -11.40
CA ALA A 292 -4.74 9.04 -12.36
C ALA A 292 -5.39 9.95 -13.41
N GLU A 293 -6.58 9.60 -13.91
CA GLU A 293 -7.30 10.48 -14.83
C GLU A 293 -7.78 11.78 -14.19
N CYS A 294 -8.23 11.75 -12.94
CA CYS A 294 -8.62 12.95 -12.20
C CYS A 294 -7.42 13.89 -12.05
N ARG A 295 -6.25 13.36 -11.64
CA ARG A 295 -5.00 14.13 -11.55
C ARG A 295 -4.60 14.72 -12.90
N ARG A 296 -4.75 13.95 -13.98
CA ARG A 296 -4.51 14.44 -15.36
C ARG A 296 -5.41 15.61 -15.74
N THR A 297 -6.71 15.50 -15.47
CA THR A 297 -7.68 16.56 -15.80
C THR A 297 -7.46 17.80 -14.94
N LEU A 298 -7.16 17.63 -13.63
CA LEU A 298 -6.78 18.72 -12.73
C LEU A 298 -5.52 19.44 -13.24
N PHE A 299 -4.47 18.69 -13.56
CA PHE A 299 -3.23 19.25 -14.08
C PHE A 299 -3.48 20.02 -15.40
N ARG A 300 -4.29 19.47 -16.31
CA ARG A 300 -4.68 20.18 -17.54
C ARG A 300 -5.41 21.49 -17.27
N LEU A 301 -6.30 21.54 -16.27
CA LEU A 301 -6.98 22.78 -15.86
C LEU A 301 -5.99 23.85 -15.37
N ARG A 302 -4.88 23.43 -14.73
CA ARG A 302 -3.79 24.34 -14.31
C ARG A 302 -2.98 24.85 -15.50
N VAL A 303 -2.64 23.98 -16.45
CA VAL A 303 -1.84 24.32 -17.64
C VAL A 303 -2.60 25.28 -18.57
N SER A 304 -3.82 24.93 -18.96
CA SER A 304 -4.53 25.61 -20.05
C SER A 304 -5.59 26.61 -19.58
N LYS A 305 -5.49 27.13 -18.34
CA LYS A 305 -6.42 28.04 -17.64
C LYS A 305 -7.82 28.11 -18.27
N GLU A 306 -8.71 27.25 -17.76
CA GLU A 306 -10.15 27.17 -18.05
C GLU A 306 -10.59 26.54 -19.38
N SER A 307 -11.13 25.34 -19.24
CA SER A 307 -12.05 24.77 -20.21
C SER A 307 -13.28 24.26 -19.47
N LYS A 308 -14.46 24.84 -19.77
CA LYS A 308 -15.76 24.36 -19.29
C LYS A 308 -15.92 22.85 -19.53
N ASN A 309 -15.37 22.35 -20.63
CA ASN A 309 -15.37 20.92 -20.96
C ASN A 309 -14.51 20.10 -20.00
N GLN A 310 -13.34 20.59 -19.58
CA GLN A 310 -12.49 19.90 -18.60
C GLN A 310 -13.13 19.88 -17.21
N ARG A 311 -13.79 20.97 -16.77
CA ARG A 311 -14.54 20.97 -15.50
C ARG A 311 -15.71 19.96 -15.53
N LYS A 312 -16.43 19.88 -16.66
CA LYS A 312 -17.49 18.88 -16.86
C LYS A 312 -16.93 17.45 -16.86
N LYS A 313 -15.78 17.23 -17.52
CA LYS A 313 -15.08 15.94 -17.51
C LYS A 313 -14.68 15.56 -16.08
N LEU A 314 -14.08 16.49 -15.34
CA LEU A 314 -13.65 16.26 -13.96
C LEU A 314 -14.83 15.89 -13.04
N ALA A 315 -15.99 16.53 -13.21
CA ALA A 315 -17.19 16.19 -12.44
C ALA A 315 -17.68 14.76 -12.71
N LEU A 316 -17.61 14.29 -13.97
CA LEU A 316 -17.94 12.91 -14.32
C LEU A 316 -16.92 11.93 -13.72
N GLN A 317 -15.63 12.28 -13.75
CA GLN A 317 -14.57 11.46 -13.18
C GLN A 317 -14.68 11.37 -11.65
N LEU A 318 -15.00 12.47 -10.97
CA LEU A 318 -15.29 12.46 -9.54
C LEU A 318 -16.43 11.48 -9.22
N ARG A 319 -17.56 11.56 -9.93
CA ARG A 319 -18.68 10.61 -9.74
C ARG A 319 -18.27 9.16 -9.95
N ALA A 320 -17.42 8.88 -10.94
CA ALA A 320 -16.90 7.54 -11.17
C ALA A 320 -16.01 7.07 -10.00
N VAL A 321 -15.15 7.95 -9.47
CA VAL A 321 -14.34 7.69 -8.27
C VAL A 321 -15.24 7.40 -7.08
N LEU A 322 -16.24 8.25 -6.79
CA LEU A 322 -17.17 8.06 -5.67
C LEU A 322 -17.97 6.75 -5.80
N GLY A 323 -18.46 6.44 -7.00
CA GLY A 323 -19.14 5.17 -7.27
C GLY A 323 -18.26 3.95 -7.03
N LEU A 324 -16.98 4.02 -7.43
CA LEU A 324 -16.01 2.96 -7.15
C LEU A 324 -15.64 2.88 -5.67
N LEU A 325 -15.60 4.02 -4.97
CA LEU A 325 -15.39 4.03 -3.52
C LEU A 325 -16.56 3.29 -2.82
N ALA A 326 -17.80 3.64 -3.16
CA ALA A 326 -19.00 3.00 -2.62
C ALA A 326 -19.12 1.51 -3.00
N GLU A 327 -18.70 1.13 -4.21
CA GLU A 327 -18.75 -0.27 -4.68
C GLU A 327 -17.71 -1.16 -3.98
N ASN A 328 -16.51 -0.62 -3.72
CA ASN A 328 -15.36 -1.43 -3.31
C ASN A 328 -15.02 -1.32 -1.83
N PHE A 329 -15.60 -0.37 -1.10
CA PHE A 329 -15.34 -0.17 0.32
C PHE A 329 -16.61 -0.28 1.14
N SER A 330 -16.42 -0.71 2.39
CA SER A 330 -17.50 -0.66 3.40
C SER A 330 -17.86 0.79 3.72
N PRO A 331 -18.95 1.05 4.47
CA PRO A 331 -19.26 2.38 4.99
C PRO A 331 -18.11 3.03 5.78
N GLY A 332 -17.15 2.24 6.30
CA GLY A 332 -15.94 2.77 6.93
C GLY A 332 -14.97 3.45 5.94
N GLY A 333 -14.99 3.07 4.67
CA GLY A 333 -14.20 3.69 3.61
C GLY A 333 -14.91 4.90 2.98
N TRP A 334 -16.13 4.69 2.50
CA TRP A 334 -16.98 5.75 1.94
C TRP A 334 -18.46 5.39 2.13
N ASP A 335 -19.22 6.36 2.62
CA ASP A 335 -20.68 6.36 2.58
C ASP A 335 -21.15 7.78 2.27
N GLU A 336 -22.36 7.93 1.74
CA GLU A 336 -22.95 9.25 1.44
C GLU A 336 -24.45 9.18 1.75
N ASP A 337 -24.92 10.07 2.63
CA ASP A 337 -26.34 10.13 2.99
C ASP A 337 -27.21 10.78 1.90
N GLU A 338 -28.52 10.84 2.14
CA GLU A 338 -29.48 11.39 1.18
C GLU A 338 -29.24 12.89 0.91
N GLU A 339 -28.61 13.59 1.85
CA GLU A 339 -28.23 14.99 1.77
C GLU A 339 -26.89 15.22 1.04
N GLY A 340 -26.17 14.15 0.68
CA GLY A 340 -24.87 14.22 0.01
C GLY A 340 -23.72 14.51 0.97
N GLN A 341 -23.91 14.25 2.27
CA GLN A 341 -22.86 14.33 3.27
C GLN A 341 -22.11 13.00 3.29
N ALA A 342 -20.85 13.06 2.84
CA ALA A 342 -20.00 11.89 2.82
C ALA A 342 -19.45 11.58 4.23
N THR A 343 -19.36 10.30 4.57
CA THR A 343 -18.75 9.79 5.80
C THR A 343 -17.75 8.67 5.50
N GLY A 344 -17.07 8.20 6.55
CA GLY A 344 -15.96 7.26 6.41
C GLY A 344 -14.65 7.96 6.02
N TRP A 345 -13.60 7.17 5.84
CA TRP A 345 -12.25 7.71 5.67
C TRP A 345 -12.10 8.69 4.49
N PHE A 346 -12.73 8.39 3.36
CA PHE A 346 -12.75 9.27 2.20
C PHE A 346 -13.77 10.40 2.35
N GLY A 347 -14.90 10.14 3.01
CA GLY A 347 -15.95 11.14 3.22
C GLY A 347 -15.49 12.31 4.08
N ASP A 348 -14.73 12.04 5.14
CA ASP A 348 -14.11 13.06 6.00
C ASP A 348 -13.17 14.02 5.25
N ARG A 349 -12.76 13.66 4.03
CA ARG A 349 -11.87 14.44 3.16
C ARG A 349 -12.60 15.09 1.99
N ASP A 350 -13.88 14.80 1.76
CA ASP A 350 -14.66 15.52 0.77
C ASP A 350 -15.23 16.78 1.43
N PRO A 351 -14.81 17.99 1.01
CA PRO A 351 -15.32 19.22 1.59
C PRO A 351 -16.79 19.46 1.25
N GLY A 352 -17.41 18.62 0.41
CA GLY A 352 -18.84 18.63 0.14
C GLY A 352 -19.24 19.49 -1.05
N THR A 353 -20.53 19.46 -1.37
CA THR A 353 -21.08 20.01 -2.62
C THR A 353 -21.03 21.54 -2.74
N HIS A 354 -20.74 22.25 -1.65
CA HIS A 354 -20.59 23.70 -1.63
C HIS A 354 -19.22 24.18 -2.15
N CYS A 355 -18.23 23.30 -2.20
CA CYS A 355 -16.93 23.56 -2.83
C CYS A 355 -16.96 23.29 -4.34
N SER A 356 -16.01 23.89 -5.07
CA SER A 356 -15.89 23.63 -6.49
C SER A 356 -15.43 22.19 -6.76
N ILE A 357 -15.78 21.65 -7.93
CA ILE A 357 -15.38 20.30 -8.33
C ILE A 357 -13.85 20.10 -8.26
N PRO A 358 -12.99 21.03 -8.74
CA PRO A 358 -11.55 20.90 -8.55
C PRO A 358 -11.13 20.78 -7.10
N GLU A 359 -11.66 21.61 -6.20
CA GLU A 359 -11.33 21.57 -4.76
C GLU A 359 -11.75 20.25 -4.13
N ARG A 360 -12.97 19.76 -4.43
CA ARG A 360 -13.43 18.45 -3.96
C ARG A 360 -12.51 17.32 -4.41
N VAL A 361 -12.17 17.28 -5.71
CA VAL A 361 -11.27 16.25 -6.24
C VAL A 361 -9.90 16.37 -5.59
N GLU A 362 -9.30 17.56 -5.53
CA GLU A 362 -8.00 17.76 -4.90
C GLU A 362 -7.99 17.26 -3.46
N SER A 363 -8.98 17.65 -2.66
CA SER A 363 -9.11 17.22 -1.26
C SER A 363 -9.25 15.69 -1.15
N LEU A 364 -10.16 15.09 -1.91
CA LEU A 364 -10.37 13.63 -1.89
C LEU A 364 -9.09 12.87 -2.30
N LEU A 365 -8.37 13.37 -3.31
CA LEU A 365 -7.15 12.74 -3.82
C LEU A 365 -5.96 12.86 -2.87
N THR A 366 -5.99 13.78 -1.88
CA THR A 366 -4.99 13.78 -0.78
C THR A 366 -5.19 12.61 0.18
N GLY A 367 -6.43 12.11 0.28
CA GLY A 367 -6.73 10.87 0.98
C GLY A 367 -6.02 9.69 0.34
N ILE A 368 -6.07 9.55 -0.97
CA ILE A 368 -5.52 8.40 -1.69
C ILE A 368 -3.98 8.41 -1.67
N ARG A 369 -3.41 7.87 -0.59
CA ARG A 369 -1.97 7.67 -0.39
C ARG A 369 -1.48 6.48 -1.21
N PHE A 370 -0.35 6.65 -1.87
CA PHE A 370 0.26 5.68 -2.77
C PHE A 370 1.08 4.62 -2.03
N ASN A 371 0.44 3.77 -1.24
CA ASN A 371 1.15 2.73 -0.47
C ASN A 371 0.56 1.34 -0.59
N TYR A 372 -0.22 1.05 -1.61
CA TYR A 372 -0.63 -0.33 -1.84
C TYR A 372 0.63 -1.12 -2.19
N TRP A 373 1.08 -2.03 -1.31
CA TRP A 373 2.22 -2.92 -1.53
C TRP A 373 1.91 -4.33 -1.07
#